data_AF-A0AA37KGY2-F1
#
_entry.id   AF-A0AA37KGY2-F1
#
_cell.length_a   1.000
_cell.length_b   1.000
_cell.length_c   1.000
_cell.angle_alpha   90.00
_cell.angle_beta   90.00
_cell.angle_gamma   90.00
#
_symmetry.space_group_name_H-M   'P 1'
#
loop_
_entity.id
_entity.type
_entity.pdbx_description
1 polymer ?
#
loop_
_entity_poly.entity_id
_entity_poly.type
_entity_poly.pdbx_seq_one_letter_code
_entity_poly.pdbx_strand_id
1 'polypeptide(L)'
;MGVWFWCTDQSMVQPVLAAKNLKEGQMGANFTGWLKILDVPLYILPGIICLALYPGLKNPDEAYMTMVTNLFPVGMVGLVLAVLTAALISTVGSALNALSTVFTMDIYVKKFRPLASQKEIIRTGHVVTMAGALISVIITIAIDSIKGLNLFNVFQSVLGFIAPPMAAVFLFGIFWKRTTTMAANMALTFGTAFSMGVGILYLWVFPAEKYTAWPHFMMLSFYLFVVISAGMILVSLLDKRRQECTLNMKKVMEKPAKSVILAWTLLTIIMIGLYLFFNGH
;
A
#
# COMPACT_ATOMS: atom_id res chain seq x y z
N MET A 1 -3.37 -7.21 1.51
CA MET A 1 -3.33 -5.77 1.19
C MET A 1 -2.97 -4.90 2.39
N GLY A 2 -3.81 -4.82 3.44
CA GLY A 2 -3.57 -3.88 4.55
C GLY A 2 -2.21 -4.02 5.24
N VAL A 3 -1.79 -5.24 5.59
CA VAL A 3 -0.48 -5.47 6.24
C VAL A 3 0.68 -5.05 5.34
N TRP A 4 0.62 -5.39 4.06
CA TRP A 4 1.64 -4.98 3.09
C TRP A 4 1.74 -3.45 3.02
N PHE A 5 0.61 -2.77 2.82
CA PHE A 5 0.59 -1.32 2.69
C PHE A 5 1.03 -0.61 3.98
N TRP A 6 0.46 -0.94 5.13
CA TRP A 6 0.71 -0.18 6.37
C TRP A 6 1.97 -0.60 7.11
N CYS A 7 2.45 -1.83 6.93
CA CYS A 7 3.57 -2.36 7.71
C CYS A 7 4.84 -2.62 6.89
N THR A 8 4.75 -2.64 5.55
CA THR A 8 5.91 -2.92 4.70
C THR A 8 6.22 -1.81 3.70
N ASP A 9 5.26 -0.94 3.38
CA ASP A 9 5.52 0.23 2.53
C ASP A 9 6.41 1.24 3.27
N GLN A 10 7.54 1.55 2.66
CA GLN A 10 8.53 2.44 3.24
C GLN A 10 7.97 3.83 3.53
N SER A 11 7.09 4.35 2.68
CA SER A 11 6.48 5.68 2.86
C SER A 11 5.55 5.74 4.08
N MET A 12 4.94 4.61 4.45
CA MET A 12 4.07 4.51 5.63
C MET A 12 4.85 4.23 6.91
N VAL A 13 5.91 3.41 6.82
CA VAL A 13 6.70 2.99 7.99
C VAL A 13 7.67 4.09 8.45
N GLN A 14 8.27 4.85 7.52
CA GLN A 14 9.27 5.88 7.85
C GLN A 14 8.78 6.94 8.85
N PRO A 15 7.59 7.54 8.71
CA PRO A 15 7.09 8.53 9.67
C PRO A 15 6.95 7.97 11.09
N VAL A 16 6.55 6.70 11.22
CA VAL A 16 6.40 6.03 12.52
C VAL A 16 7.77 5.78 13.16
N LEU A 17 8.78 5.41 12.36
CA LEU A 17 10.15 5.21 12.83
C LEU A 17 10.87 6.53 13.19
N ALA A 18 10.46 7.64 12.57
CA ALA A 18 10.95 8.98 12.87
C ALA A 18 10.29 9.61 14.11
N ALA A 19 9.32 8.94 14.73
CA ALA A 19 8.66 9.43 15.93
C ALA A 19 9.64 9.55 17.10
N LYS A 20 9.37 10.52 18.00
CA LYS A 20 10.24 10.81 19.16
C LYS A 20 10.44 9.61 20.09
N ASN A 21 9.42 8.75 20.21
CA ASN A 21 9.44 7.54 21.02
C ASN A 21 8.29 6.60 20.59
N LEU A 22 8.28 5.38 21.13
CA LEU A 22 7.29 4.34 20.80
C LEU A 22 5.85 4.79 21.04
N LYS A 23 5.58 5.49 22.15
CA LYS A 23 4.23 5.96 22.49
C LYS A 23 3.72 6.96 21.45
N GLU A 24 4.53 7.94 21.07
CA GLU A 24 4.15 8.93 20.05
C GLU A 24 3.97 8.29 18.67
N GLY A 25 4.81 7.32 18.30
CA GLY A 25 4.62 6.55 17.06
C GLY A 25 3.30 5.77 17.05
N GLN A 26 2.95 5.12 18.17
CA GLN A 26 1.68 4.40 18.32
C GLN A 26 0.46 5.33 18.32
N MET A 27 0.55 6.48 19.00
CA MET A 27 -0.52 7.48 19.01
C MET A 27 -0.72 8.11 17.62
N GLY A 28 0.36 8.38 16.88
CA GLY A 28 0.28 8.88 15.50
C GLY A 28 -0.36 7.86 14.55
N ALA A 29 -0.01 6.57 14.68
CA ALA A 29 -0.66 5.49 13.93
C ALA A 29 -2.14 5.35 14.28
N ASN A 30 -2.50 5.45 15.57
CA ASN A 30 -3.90 5.42 16.01
C ASN A 30 -4.69 6.61 15.47
N PHE A 31 -4.14 7.83 15.58
CA PHE A 31 -4.74 9.05 15.03
C PHE A 31 -4.98 8.94 13.53
N THR A 32 -4.01 8.36 12.80
CA THR A 32 -4.19 8.03 11.38
C THR A 32 -5.39 7.11 11.17
N GLY A 33 -5.57 6.08 11.99
CA GLY A 33 -6.72 5.19 11.94
C GLY A 33 -8.07 5.91 12.10
N TRP A 34 -8.14 6.91 12.99
CA TRP A 34 -9.33 7.76 13.15
C TRP A 34 -9.62 8.61 11.92
N LEU A 35 -8.60 9.24 11.34
CA LEU A 35 -8.78 10.04 10.11
C LEU A 35 -9.31 9.18 8.95
N LYS A 36 -8.90 7.91 8.87
CA LYS A 36 -9.34 6.97 7.83
C LYS A 36 -10.82 6.62 7.88
N ILE A 37 -11.47 6.76 9.04
CA ILE A 37 -12.93 6.62 9.13
C ILE A 37 -13.62 7.73 8.32
N LEU A 38 -13.03 8.92 8.25
CA LEU A 38 -13.58 10.06 7.52
C LEU A 38 -13.41 9.93 6.01
N ASP A 39 -12.47 9.10 5.53
CA ASP A 39 -12.22 8.92 4.10
C ASP A 39 -13.50 8.47 3.38
N VAL A 40 -14.24 7.51 3.94
CA VAL A 40 -15.46 6.96 3.33
C VAL A 40 -16.52 8.05 3.05
N PRO A 41 -17.00 8.82 4.05
CA PRO A 41 -17.97 9.88 3.76
C PRO A 41 -17.39 10.99 2.89
N LEU A 42 -16.09 11.32 3.01
CA LEU A 42 -15.47 12.38 2.22
C LEU A 42 -15.32 12.02 0.73
N TYR A 43 -15.13 10.74 0.38
CA TYR A 43 -15.05 10.30 -1.02
C TYR A 43 -16.40 9.89 -1.59
N ILE A 44 -17.23 9.16 -0.83
CA ILE A 44 -18.48 8.59 -1.33
C ILE A 44 -19.59 9.65 -1.42
N LEU A 45 -19.76 10.50 -0.41
CA LEU A 45 -20.86 11.46 -0.40
C LEU A 45 -20.79 12.45 -1.56
N PRO A 46 -19.63 13.04 -1.90
CA PRO A 46 -19.56 13.88 -3.09
C PRO A 46 -19.93 13.12 -4.36
N GLY A 47 -19.49 11.86 -4.52
CA GLY A 47 -19.87 11.03 -5.67
C GLY A 47 -21.39 10.85 -5.80
N ILE A 48 -22.07 10.54 -4.70
CA ILE A 48 -23.53 10.38 -4.66
C ILE A 48 -24.24 11.70 -4.96
N ILE A 49 -23.79 12.81 -4.37
CA ILE A 49 -24.35 14.15 -4.61
C ILE A 49 -24.16 14.53 -6.08
N CYS A 50 -23.00 14.26 -6.68
CA CYS A 50 -22.74 14.51 -8.09
C CYS A 50 -23.70 13.73 -8.99
N LEU A 51 -23.94 12.46 -8.67
CA LEU A 51 -24.87 11.63 -9.45
C LEU A 51 -26.29 12.20 -9.42
N ALA A 52 -26.74 12.72 -8.28
CA ALA A 52 -28.06 13.34 -8.15
C ALA A 52 -28.18 14.68 -8.89
N LEU A 53 -27.12 15.50 -8.86
CA LEU A 53 -27.11 16.84 -9.50
C LEU A 53 -26.81 16.79 -11.00
N TYR A 54 -26.00 15.82 -11.45
CA TYR A 54 -25.50 15.69 -12.82
C TYR A 54 -25.70 14.26 -13.35
N PRO A 55 -26.96 13.79 -13.52
CA PRO A 55 -27.25 12.41 -13.92
C PRO A 55 -26.76 12.03 -15.32
N GLY A 56 -26.41 13.01 -16.17
CA GLY A 56 -25.88 12.82 -17.52
C GLY A 56 -24.35 12.76 -17.63
N LEU A 57 -23.62 12.76 -16.50
CA LEU A 57 -22.16 12.73 -16.51
C LEU A 57 -21.65 11.42 -17.12
N LYS A 58 -20.96 11.52 -18.25
CA LYS A 58 -20.48 10.34 -19.00
C LYS A 58 -19.28 9.66 -18.34
N ASN A 59 -18.41 10.45 -17.72
CA ASN A 59 -17.19 9.98 -17.09
C ASN A 59 -17.27 10.16 -15.56
N PRO A 60 -17.41 9.07 -14.78
CA PRO A 60 -17.46 9.14 -13.32
C PRO A 60 -16.22 9.78 -12.70
N ASP A 61 -15.07 9.71 -13.35
CA ASP A 61 -13.80 10.26 -12.83
C ASP A 61 -13.81 11.80 -12.78
N GLU A 62 -14.70 12.45 -13.55
CA GLU A 62 -14.85 13.89 -13.59
C GLU A 62 -15.75 14.44 -12.47
N ALA A 63 -16.47 13.56 -11.76
CA ALA A 63 -17.54 13.93 -10.83
C ALA A 63 -17.12 14.98 -9.79
N TYR A 64 -15.96 14.79 -9.15
CA TYR A 64 -15.45 15.74 -8.16
C TYR A 64 -15.18 17.12 -8.77
N MET A 65 -14.53 17.15 -9.93
CA MET A 65 -14.21 18.41 -10.61
C MET A 65 -15.45 19.09 -11.18
N THR A 66 -16.43 18.34 -11.67
CA THR A 66 -17.74 18.88 -12.11
C THR A 66 -18.45 19.59 -10.97
N MET A 67 -18.49 19.01 -9.76
CA MET A 67 -19.09 19.69 -8.62
C MET A 67 -18.32 20.94 -8.22
N VAL A 68 -16.99 20.88 -8.15
CA VAL A 68 -16.17 22.03 -7.77
C VAL A 68 -16.39 23.20 -8.74
N THR A 69 -16.32 22.96 -10.05
CA THR A 69 -16.42 24.04 -11.04
C THR A 69 -17.83 24.64 -11.15
N ASN A 70 -18.88 23.85 -10.92
CA ASN A 70 -20.26 24.33 -11.07
C ASN A 70 -20.89 24.85 -9.76
N LEU A 71 -20.42 24.42 -8.59
CA LEU A 71 -21.02 24.79 -7.30
C LEU A 71 -20.23 25.86 -6.55
N PHE A 72 -18.91 25.98 -6.76
CA PHE A 72 -18.08 26.92 -6.00
C PHE A 72 -17.88 28.24 -6.75
N PRO A 73 -17.71 29.36 -6.02
CA PRO A 73 -17.33 30.62 -6.63
C PRO A 73 -15.91 30.53 -7.22
N VAL A 74 -15.63 31.33 -8.26
CA VAL A 74 -14.40 31.26 -9.05
C VAL A 74 -13.09 31.29 -8.23
N GLY A 75 -13.06 32.05 -7.12
CA GLY A 75 -11.91 32.08 -6.22
C GLY A 75 -11.69 30.76 -5.46
N MET A 76 -12.77 30.10 -5.04
CA MET A 76 -12.69 28.79 -4.38
C MET A 76 -12.35 27.67 -5.37
N VAL A 77 -12.79 27.76 -6.62
CA VAL A 77 -12.37 26.82 -7.68
C VAL A 77 -10.85 26.85 -7.83
N GLY A 78 -10.26 28.05 -7.93
CA GLY A 78 -8.81 28.22 -7.97
C GLY A 78 -8.10 27.67 -6.74
N LEU A 79 -8.64 27.91 -5.54
CA LEU A 79 -8.10 27.36 -4.29
C LEU A 79 -8.12 25.83 -4.28
N VAL A 80 -9.23 25.21 -4.68
CA VAL A 80 -9.34 23.74 -4.72
C VAL A 80 -8.34 23.14 -5.72
N LEU A 81 -8.22 23.72 -6.92
CA LEU A 81 -7.23 23.27 -7.91
C LEU A 81 -5.79 23.36 -7.39
N ALA A 82 -5.46 24.45 -6.69
CA ALA A 82 -4.15 24.62 -6.06
C ALA A 82 -3.90 23.57 -4.97
N VAL A 83 -4.88 23.32 -4.10
CA VAL A 83 -4.78 22.31 -3.03
C VAL A 83 -4.64 20.90 -3.62
N LEU A 84 -5.44 20.54 -4.62
CA LEU A 84 -5.34 19.24 -5.30
C LEU A 84 -3.97 19.04 -5.92
N THR A 85 -3.46 20.06 -6.62
CA THR A 85 -2.14 19.99 -7.28
C THR A 85 -1.03 19.87 -6.24
N ALA A 86 -1.08 20.65 -5.16
CA ALA A 86 -0.13 20.55 -4.06
C ALA A 86 -0.15 19.16 -3.39
N ALA A 87 -1.34 18.59 -3.16
CA ALA A 87 -1.50 17.24 -2.60
C ALA A 87 -0.95 16.15 -3.52
N LEU A 88 -1.19 16.26 -4.84
CA LEU A 88 -0.64 15.35 -5.85
C LEU A 88 0.89 15.41 -5.88
N ILE A 89 1.47 16.62 -5.93
CA ILE A 89 2.93 16.82 -5.90
C ILE A 89 3.53 16.23 -4.63
N SER A 90 2.89 16.44 -3.48
CA SER A 90 3.34 15.88 -2.19
C SER A 90 3.36 14.35 -2.20
N THR A 91 2.31 13.72 -2.74
CA THR A 91 2.19 12.25 -2.82
C THR A 91 3.25 11.66 -3.76
N VAL A 92 3.41 12.24 -4.96
CA VAL A 92 4.43 11.81 -5.92
C VAL A 92 5.84 12.02 -5.36
N GLY A 93 6.10 13.16 -4.73
CA GLY A 93 7.38 13.45 -4.09
C GLY A 93 7.74 12.44 -3.00
N SER A 94 6.77 12.05 -2.16
CA SER A 94 6.95 11.03 -1.12
C SER A 94 7.29 9.65 -1.73
N ALA A 95 6.58 9.23 -2.77
CA ALA A 95 6.83 7.95 -3.45
C ALA A 95 8.22 7.91 -4.10
N LEU A 96 8.62 8.98 -4.79
CA LEU A 96 9.94 9.09 -5.41
C LEU A 96 11.06 9.14 -4.37
N ASN A 97 10.84 9.80 -3.23
CA ASN A 97 11.80 9.82 -2.13
C ASN A 97 11.97 8.43 -1.49
N ALA A 98 10.88 7.69 -1.32
CA ALA A 98 10.93 6.31 -0.84
C ALA A 98 11.73 5.41 -1.81
N LEU A 99 11.46 5.51 -3.12
CA LEU A 99 12.21 4.81 -4.17
C LEU A 99 13.71 5.15 -4.12
N SER A 100 14.04 6.43 -4.04
CA SER A 100 15.42 6.92 -3.93
C SER A 100 16.12 6.37 -2.68
N THR A 101 15.45 6.35 -1.54
CA THR A 101 16.00 5.84 -0.27
C THR A 101 16.27 4.34 -0.36
N VAL A 102 15.29 3.55 -0.82
CA VAL A 102 15.46 2.09 -0.96
C VAL A 102 16.59 1.78 -1.93
N PHE A 103 16.65 2.45 -3.08
CA PHE A 103 17.74 2.22 -4.03
C PHE A 103 19.11 2.61 -3.45
N THR A 104 19.22 3.79 -2.84
CA THR A 104 20.51 4.27 -2.33
C THR A 104 21.01 3.46 -1.15
N MET A 105 20.15 3.14 -0.18
CA MET A 105 20.57 2.45 1.04
C MET A 105 20.66 0.93 0.84
N ASP A 106 19.62 0.32 0.27
CA ASP A 106 19.48 -1.14 0.24
C ASP A 106 20.18 -1.78 -0.96
N ILE A 107 20.38 -1.02 -2.04
CA ILE A 107 21.03 -1.49 -3.26
C ILE A 107 22.42 -0.86 -3.39
N TYR A 108 22.51 0.46 -3.52
CA TYR A 108 23.77 1.15 -3.83
C TYR A 108 24.80 1.01 -2.69
N VAL A 109 24.49 1.45 -1.48
CA VAL A 109 25.42 1.35 -0.34
C VAL A 109 25.66 -0.11 0.02
N LYS A 110 24.59 -0.89 0.23
CA LYS A 110 24.71 -2.26 0.74
C LYS A 110 25.39 -3.24 -0.22
N LYS A 111 25.18 -3.12 -1.55
CA LYS A 111 25.69 -4.10 -2.53
C LYS A 111 26.80 -3.56 -3.44
N PHE A 112 26.78 -2.29 -3.80
CA PHE A 112 27.71 -1.75 -4.80
C PHE A 112 28.85 -0.93 -4.20
N ARG A 113 28.57 -0.07 -3.20
CA ARG A 113 29.57 0.83 -2.62
C ARG A 113 29.36 1.05 -1.11
N PRO A 114 29.81 0.10 -0.27
CA PRO A 114 29.60 0.14 1.19
C PRO A 114 30.23 1.35 1.91
N LEU A 115 31.27 1.94 1.33
CA LEU A 115 31.98 3.10 1.86
C LEU A 115 31.62 4.41 1.13
N ALA A 116 30.44 4.48 0.50
CA ALA A 116 30.00 5.69 -0.19
C ALA A 116 29.88 6.88 0.78
N SER A 117 30.41 8.03 0.36
CA SER A 117 30.26 9.27 1.12
C SER A 117 28.82 9.81 1.05
N GLN A 118 28.43 10.64 2.03
CA GLN A 118 27.08 11.23 2.06
C GLN A 118 26.76 12.02 0.78
N LYS A 119 27.75 12.72 0.19
CA LYS A 119 27.58 13.45 -1.07
C LYS A 119 27.26 12.52 -2.24
N GLU A 120 27.88 11.35 -2.29
CA GLU A 120 27.64 10.36 -3.35
C GLU A 120 26.28 9.69 -3.20
N ILE A 121 25.85 9.42 -1.96
CA ILE A 121 24.50 8.90 -1.66
C ILE A 121 23.44 9.90 -2.13
N ILE A 122 23.57 11.17 -1.77
CA ILE A 122 22.62 12.23 -2.18
C ILE A 122 22.59 12.38 -3.71
N ARG A 123 23.76 12.43 -4.36
CA ARG A 123 23.84 12.56 -5.82
C ARG A 123 23.17 11.38 -6.52
N THR A 124 23.41 10.17 -6.04
CA THR A 124 22.78 8.95 -6.58
C THR A 124 21.27 8.99 -6.36
N GLY A 125 20.81 9.44 -5.19
CA GLY A 125 19.39 9.61 -4.89
C GLY A 125 18.69 10.58 -5.85
N HIS A 126 19.30 11.73 -6.16
CA HIS A 126 18.75 12.66 -7.16
C HIS A 126 18.64 12.03 -8.55
N VAL A 127 19.64 11.25 -8.98
CA VAL A 127 19.60 10.54 -10.28
C VAL A 127 18.48 9.51 -10.31
N VAL A 128 18.34 8.70 -9.25
CA VAL A 128 17.26 7.70 -9.12
C VAL A 128 15.89 8.37 -9.13
N THR A 129 15.75 9.49 -8.42
CA THR A 129 14.51 10.28 -8.39
C THR A 129 14.11 10.75 -9.79
N MET A 130 15.06 11.35 -10.53
CA MET A 130 14.81 11.83 -11.89
C MET A 130 14.47 10.69 -12.85
N ALA A 131 15.23 9.59 -12.81
CA ALA A 131 15.00 8.42 -13.64
C ALA A 131 13.64 7.77 -13.33
N GLY A 132 13.31 7.61 -12.05
CA GLY A 132 12.02 7.07 -11.59
C GLY A 132 10.84 7.93 -12.04
N ALA A 133 10.97 9.27 -11.96
CA ALA A 133 9.94 10.19 -12.44
C ALA A 133 9.71 10.06 -13.95
N LEU A 134 10.79 10.04 -14.76
CA LEU A 134 10.69 9.87 -16.21
C LEU A 134 10.04 8.54 -16.60
N ILE A 135 10.47 7.44 -15.97
CA ILE A 135 9.89 6.11 -16.21
C ILE A 135 8.40 6.10 -15.83
N SER A 136 8.03 6.72 -14.71
CA SER A 136 6.64 6.80 -14.26
C SER A 136 5.76 7.55 -15.25
N VAL A 137 6.25 8.66 -15.83
CA VAL A 137 5.54 9.41 -16.88
C VAL A 137 5.34 8.55 -18.13
N ILE A 138 6.39 7.85 -18.58
CA ILE A 138 6.33 6.96 -19.75
C ILE A 138 5.29 5.85 -19.53
N ILE A 139 5.33 5.19 -18.38
CA ILE A 139 4.36 4.13 -18.03
C ILE A 139 2.94 4.69 -17.96
N THR A 140 2.74 5.87 -17.37
CA THR A 140 1.43 6.51 -17.26
C THR A 140 0.83 6.77 -18.64
N ILE A 141 1.61 7.36 -19.56
CA ILE A 141 1.17 7.59 -20.96
C ILE A 141 0.85 6.27 -21.66
N ALA A 142 1.66 5.24 -21.43
CA ALA A 142 1.42 3.92 -22.03
C ALA A 142 0.10 3.29 -21.56
N ILE A 143 -0.21 3.36 -20.25
CA ILE A 143 -1.44 2.78 -19.72
C ILE A 143 -2.67 3.59 -20.16
N ASP A 144 -2.60 4.93 -20.14
CA ASP A 144 -3.69 5.81 -20.57
C ASP A 144 -4.10 5.59 -22.04
N SER A 145 -3.15 5.14 -22.87
CA SER A 145 -3.43 4.80 -24.27
C SER A 145 -4.33 3.56 -24.47
N ILE A 146 -4.54 2.75 -23.43
CA ILE A 146 -5.30 1.49 -23.51
C ILE A 146 -6.78 1.76 -23.23
N LYS A 147 -7.58 1.81 -24.29
CA LYS A 147 -9.04 2.04 -24.19
C LYS A 147 -9.76 0.89 -23.48
N GLY A 148 -10.65 1.23 -22.55
CA GLY A 148 -11.56 0.28 -21.88
C GLY A 148 -11.02 -0.31 -20.57
N LEU A 149 -9.80 0.01 -20.16
CA LEU A 149 -9.29 -0.34 -18.84
C LEU A 149 -9.66 0.74 -17.82
N ASN A 150 -10.35 0.36 -16.75
CA ASN A 150 -10.46 1.22 -15.59
C ASN A 150 -9.09 1.26 -14.88
N LEU A 151 -8.38 2.38 -15.01
CA LEU A 151 -7.01 2.56 -14.51
C LEU A 151 -6.90 2.23 -13.01
N PHE A 152 -7.90 2.62 -12.23
CA PHE A 152 -7.97 2.35 -10.80
C PHE A 152 -8.06 0.84 -10.53
N ASN A 153 -8.96 0.12 -11.21
CA ASN A 153 -9.10 -1.33 -11.02
C ASN A 153 -7.86 -2.10 -11.44
N VAL A 154 -7.21 -1.71 -12.54
CA VAL A 154 -5.96 -2.33 -12.99
C VAL A 154 -4.85 -2.09 -11.96
N PHE A 155 -4.67 -0.84 -11.55
CA PHE A 155 -3.66 -0.47 -10.56
C PHE A 155 -3.87 -1.23 -9.24
N GLN A 156 -5.09 -1.23 -8.71
CA GLN A 156 -5.44 -1.94 -7.47
C GLN A 156 -5.27 -3.46 -7.61
N SER A 157 -5.59 -4.03 -8.77
CA SER A 157 -5.40 -5.45 -9.03
C SER A 157 -3.92 -5.82 -9.03
N VAL A 158 -3.07 -5.04 -9.71
CA VAL A 158 -1.61 -5.26 -9.73
C VAL A 158 -1.03 -5.21 -8.31
N LEU A 159 -1.41 -4.19 -7.52
CA LEU A 159 -1.03 -4.14 -6.10
C LEU A 159 -1.55 -5.38 -5.34
N GLY A 160 -2.78 -5.80 -5.65
CA GLY A 160 -3.43 -7.04 -5.20
C GLY A 160 -2.58 -8.30 -5.38
N PHE A 161 -1.80 -8.37 -6.46
CA PHE A 161 -0.95 -9.51 -6.78
C PHE A 161 0.49 -9.36 -6.28
N ILE A 162 0.97 -8.15 -6.00
CA ILE A 162 2.31 -7.93 -5.43
C ILE A 162 2.30 -8.10 -3.90
N ALA A 163 1.22 -7.69 -3.24
CA ALA A 163 1.13 -7.67 -1.79
C ALA A 163 1.22 -9.05 -1.07
N PRO A 164 0.63 -10.15 -1.57
CA PRO A 164 0.58 -11.43 -0.86
C PRO A 164 1.94 -12.01 -0.43
N PRO A 165 2.96 -12.16 -1.31
CA PRO A 165 4.26 -12.69 -0.93
C PRO A 165 4.97 -11.83 0.12
N MET A 166 4.90 -10.50 -0.04
CA MET A 166 5.51 -9.54 0.89
C MET A 166 4.84 -9.61 2.28
N ALA A 167 3.51 -9.64 2.31
CA ALA A 167 2.74 -9.78 3.55
C ALA A 167 3.04 -11.11 4.25
N ALA A 168 3.12 -12.22 3.50
CA ALA A 168 3.47 -13.53 4.05
C ALA A 168 4.86 -13.50 4.71
N VAL A 169 5.88 -13.02 3.99
CA VAL A 169 7.25 -12.97 4.51
C VAL A 169 7.34 -12.11 5.76
N PHE A 170 6.68 -10.95 5.78
CA PHE A 170 6.69 -10.06 6.93
C PHE A 170 5.97 -10.66 8.15
N LEU A 171 4.76 -11.20 7.96
CA LEU A 171 3.99 -11.81 9.06
C LEU A 171 4.70 -13.03 9.64
N PHE A 172 5.21 -13.92 8.79
CA PHE A 172 5.94 -15.10 9.24
C PHE A 172 7.29 -14.73 9.86
N GLY A 173 7.97 -13.70 9.35
CA GLY A 173 9.21 -13.19 9.95
C GLY A 173 9.02 -12.64 11.37
N ILE A 174 7.87 -12.04 11.68
CA ILE A 174 7.56 -11.47 13.00
C ILE A 174 6.93 -12.51 13.95
N PHE A 175 5.89 -13.19 13.49
CA PHE A 175 5.05 -14.01 14.36
C PHE A 175 5.48 -15.48 14.41
N TRP A 176 6.20 -15.97 13.39
CA TRP A 176 6.62 -17.37 13.34
C TRP A 176 8.13 -17.53 13.48
N LYS A 177 8.55 -17.90 14.69
CA LYS A 177 9.96 -18.10 15.05
C LYS A 177 10.70 -19.18 14.24
N ARG A 178 9.98 -20.01 13.47
CA ARG A 178 10.54 -21.09 12.65
C ARG A 178 10.79 -20.67 11.19
N THR A 179 10.42 -19.47 10.79
CA THR A 179 10.63 -18.99 9.42
C THR A 179 12.11 -18.99 9.07
N THR A 180 12.48 -19.71 8.00
CA THR A 180 13.87 -19.76 7.53
C THR A 180 14.13 -18.76 6.40
N THR A 181 15.39 -18.37 6.22
CA THR A 181 15.81 -17.49 5.11
C THR A 181 15.49 -18.12 3.75
N MET A 182 15.55 -19.46 3.64
CA MET A 182 15.16 -20.17 2.41
C MET A 182 13.66 -20.03 2.13
N ALA A 183 12.80 -20.22 3.15
CA ALA A 183 11.36 -20.04 2.99
C ALA A 183 11.00 -18.60 2.60
N ALA A 184 11.65 -17.61 3.22
CA ALA A 184 11.46 -16.20 2.88
C ALA A 184 11.88 -15.91 1.42
N ASN A 185 13.07 -16.36 1.00
CA ASN A 185 13.54 -16.16 -0.37
C ASN A 185 12.66 -16.89 -1.40
N MET A 186 12.19 -18.10 -1.10
CA MET A 186 11.27 -18.82 -1.99
C MET A 186 9.94 -18.08 -2.15
N ALA A 187 9.38 -17.55 -1.07
CA ALA A 187 8.16 -16.75 -1.14
C ALA A 187 8.37 -15.45 -1.92
N LEU A 188 9.49 -14.73 -1.70
CA LEU A 188 9.78 -13.48 -2.42
C LEU A 188 10.08 -13.71 -3.90
N THR A 189 10.73 -14.80 -4.28
CA THR A 189 11.07 -15.08 -5.68
C THR A 189 9.95 -15.85 -6.37
N PHE A 190 9.73 -17.11 -5.97
CA PHE A 190 8.74 -17.97 -6.62
C PHE A 190 7.31 -17.58 -6.27
N GLY A 191 7.04 -17.17 -5.02
CA GLY A 191 5.71 -16.69 -4.62
C GLY A 191 5.32 -15.42 -5.37
N THR A 192 6.23 -14.47 -5.56
CA THR A 192 5.97 -13.28 -6.39
C THR A 192 5.78 -13.63 -7.86
N ALA A 193 6.63 -14.47 -8.44
CA ALA A 193 6.47 -14.91 -9.83
C ALA A 193 5.13 -15.62 -10.05
N PHE A 194 4.73 -16.51 -9.14
CA PHE A 194 3.44 -17.18 -9.16
C PHE A 194 2.28 -16.19 -9.04
N SER A 195 2.34 -15.30 -8.05
CA SER A 195 1.30 -14.29 -7.80
C SER A 195 1.11 -13.33 -8.98
N MET A 196 2.22 -12.85 -9.56
CA MET A 196 2.20 -12.03 -10.78
C MET A 196 1.71 -12.80 -12.00
N GLY A 197 2.10 -14.06 -12.15
CA GLY A 197 1.60 -14.94 -13.21
C GLY A 197 0.07 -15.09 -13.14
N VAL A 198 -0.48 -15.30 -11.95
CA VAL A 198 -1.93 -15.31 -11.73
C VAL A 198 -2.56 -13.95 -12.06
N GLY A 199 -1.91 -12.84 -11.73
CA GLY A 199 -2.38 -11.50 -12.11
C GLY A 199 -2.41 -11.27 -13.62
N ILE A 200 -1.41 -11.72 -14.36
CA ILE A 200 -1.38 -11.66 -15.83
C ILE A 200 -2.50 -12.52 -16.42
N LEU A 201 -2.73 -13.72 -15.87
CA LEU A 201 -3.85 -14.56 -16.29
C LEU A 201 -5.19 -13.87 -16.02
N TYR A 202 -5.36 -13.28 -14.83
CA TYR A 202 -6.59 -12.60 -14.40
C TYR A 202 -6.92 -11.36 -15.23
N LEU A 203 -5.91 -10.59 -15.65
CA LEU A 203 -6.12 -9.34 -16.37
C LEU A 203 -6.10 -9.51 -17.89
N TRP A 204 -5.22 -10.35 -18.44
CA TRP A 204 -4.89 -10.31 -19.88
C TRP A 204 -5.22 -11.61 -20.62
N VAL A 205 -4.99 -12.79 -20.02
CA VAL A 205 -5.17 -14.08 -20.74
C VAL A 205 -6.60 -14.61 -20.58
N PHE A 206 -7.11 -14.60 -19.35
CA PHE A 206 -8.47 -14.99 -19.00
C PHE A 206 -9.15 -13.87 -18.21
N PRO A 207 -9.49 -12.73 -18.86
CA PRO A 207 -10.00 -11.56 -18.16
C PRO A 207 -11.25 -11.89 -17.34
N ALA A 208 -11.26 -11.53 -16.06
CA ALA A 208 -12.39 -11.81 -15.16
C ALA A 208 -13.73 -11.26 -15.65
N GLU A 209 -13.72 -10.19 -16.45
CA GLU A 209 -14.93 -9.63 -17.09
C GLU A 209 -15.60 -10.60 -18.07
N LYS A 210 -14.82 -11.51 -18.69
CA LYS A 210 -15.30 -12.51 -19.65
C LYS A 210 -15.49 -13.89 -19.01
N TYR A 211 -14.77 -14.16 -17.94
CA TYR A 211 -14.74 -15.47 -17.28
C TYR A 211 -15.21 -15.36 -15.83
N THR A 212 -16.47 -15.72 -15.59
CA THR A 212 -17.14 -15.64 -14.28
C THR A 212 -16.59 -16.61 -13.23
N ALA A 213 -15.72 -17.54 -13.63
CA ALA A 213 -15.07 -18.48 -12.73
C ALA A 213 -14.02 -17.79 -11.82
N TRP A 214 -13.51 -16.63 -12.21
CA TRP A 214 -12.55 -15.90 -11.39
C TRP A 214 -13.24 -15.22 -10.20
N PRO A 215 -12.75 -15.43 -8.96
CA PRO A 215 -13.17 -14.60 -7.84
C PRO A 215 -12.62 -13.19 -7.99
N HIS A 216 -13.25 -12.22 -7.34
CA HIS A 216 -12.76 -10.85 -7.29
C HIS A 216 -11.28 -10.80 -6.84
N PHE A 217 -10.47 -9.91 -7.44
CA PHE A 217 -9.01 -9.84 -7.22
C PHE A 217 -8.59 -9.79 -5.75
N MET A 218 -9.40 -9.17 -4.88
CA MET A 218 -9.13 -9.13 -3.43
C MET A 218 -9.22 -10.51 -2.77
N MET A 219 -10.19 -11.34 -3.17
CA MET A 219 -10.30 -12.70 -2.67
C MET A 219 -9.18 -13.58 -3.25
N LEU A 220 -8.84 -13.35 -4.53
CA LEU A 220 -7.70 -14.03 -5.16
C LEU A 220 -6.37 -13.69 -4.46
N SER A 221 -6.16 -12.42 -4.09
CA SER A 221 -5.03 -11.95 -3.28
C SER A 221 -4.95 -12.68 -1.94
N PHE A 222 -6.09 -12.91 -1.28
CA PHE A 222 -6.15 -13.70 -0.04
C PHE A 222 -5.77 -15.17 -0.28
N TYR A 223 -6.30 -15.81 -1.33
CA TYR A 223 -5.92 -17.19 -1.67
C TYR A 223 -4.43 -17.33 -1.98
N LEU A 224 -3.87 -16.39 -2.73
CA LEU A 224 -2.43 -16.34 -3.02
C LEU A 224 -1.62 -16.22 -1.73
N PHE A 225 -2.06 -15.36 -0.80
CA PHE A 225 -1.43 -15.24 0.52
C PHE A 225 -1.46 -16.57 1.28
N VAL A 226 -2.60 -17.27 1.31
CA VAL A 226 -2.74 -18.56 2.00
C VAL A 226 -1.83 -19.63 1.37
N VAL A 227 -1.82 -19.74 0.04
CA VAL A 227 -0.98 -20.72 -0.68
C VAL A 227 0.50 -20.45 -0.45
N ILE A 228 0.94 -19.20 -0.57
CA ILE A 228 2.34 -18.82 -0.32
C ILE A 228 2.71 -19.08 1.14
N SER A 229 1.81 -18.78 2.08
CA SER A 229 2.00 -19.05 3.51
C SER A 229 2.15 -20.54 3.80
N ALA A 230 1.31 -21.39 3.19
CA ALA A 230 1.43 -22.83 3.30
C ALA A 230 2.77 -23.34 2.72
N GLY A 231 3.19 -22.81 1.57
CA GLY A 231 4.50 -23.10 0.98
C GLY A 231 5.65 -22.69 1.90
N MET A 232 5.58 -21.50 2.50
CA MET A 232 6.55 -21.04 3.49
C MET A 232 6.62 -21.97 4.71
N ILE A 233 5.46 -22.44 5.18
CA ILE A 233 5.39 -23.38 6.30
C ILE A 233 6.08 -24.69 5.94
N LEU A 234 5.75 -25.28 4.80
CA LEU A 234 6.36 -26.52 4.33
C LEU A 234 7.87 -26.39 4.20
N VAL A 235 8.35 -25.35 3.51
CA VAL A 235 9.80 -25.13 3.32
C VAL A 235 10.50 -24.92 4.67
N SER A 236 9.92 -24.14 5.58
CA SER A 236 10.52 -23.88 6.89
C SER A 236 10.58 -25.14 7.78
N LEU A 237 9.62 -26.06 7.64
CA LEU A 237 9.61 -27.33 8.37
C LEU A 237 10.60 -28.34 7.78
N LEU A 238 10.83 -28.30 6.47
CA LEU A 238 11.77 -29.18 5.76
C LEU A 238 13.22 -28.69 5.85
N ASP A 239 13.42 -27.38 6.00
CA ASP A 239 14.74 -26.77 6.07
C ASP A 239 15.41 -27.03 7.43
N LYS A 240 16.43 -27.88 7.42
CA LYS A 240 17.21 -28.25 8.61
C LYS A 240 18.15 -27.14 9.08
N ARG A 241 18.38 -26.09 8.28
CA ARG A 241 19.22 -24.94 8.65
C ARG A 241 18.42 -23.96 9.50
N ARG A 242 18.20 -24.36 10.76
CA ARG A 242 17.54 -23.53 11.76
C ARG A 242 18.45 -22.36 12.14
N GLN A 243 18.21 -21.18 11.58
CA GLN A 243 18.71 -19.95 12.18
C GLN A 243 17.86 -19.67 13.41
N GLU A 244 18.48 -19.59 14.58
CA GLU A 244 17.83 -18.98 15.73
C GLU A 244 17.48 -17.54 15.35
N CYS A 245 16.23 -17.16 15.57
CA CYS A 245 15.75 -15.82 15.29
C CYS A 245 16.69 -14.81 15.99
N THR A 246 17.51 -14.10 15.20
CA THR A 246 18.51 -13.14 15.70
C THR A 246 17.86 -11.88 16.30
N LEU A 247 16.54 -11.70 16.11
CA LEU A 247 15.80 -10.61 16.75
C LEU A 247 15.55 -10.94 18.22
N ASN A 248 16.19 -10.18 19.09
CA ASN A 248 15.93 -10.18 20.52
C ASN A 248 14.53 -9.58 20.81
N MET A 249 13.49 -10.41 20.71
CA MET A 249 12.08 -10.02 20.90
C MET A 249 11.81 -9.33 22.25
N LYS A 250 12.69 -9.48 23.27
CA LYS A 250 12.52 -8.79 24.56
C LYS A 250 12.44 -7.27 24.41
N LYS A 251 13.13 -6.68 23.43
CA LYS A 251 13.13 -5.22 23.19
C LYS A 251 11.86 -4.73 22.45
N VAL A 252 11.15 -5.64 21.78
CA VAL A 252 9.89 -5.36 21.05
C VAL A 252 8.66 -5.41 21.97
N MET A 253 8.79 -5.98 23.17
CA MET A 253 7.69 -6.17 24.12
C MET A 253 7.54 -5.03 25.15
N GLU A 254 7.99 -3.80 24.86
CA GLU A 254 7.57 -2.67 25.70
C GLU A 254 6.05 -2.56 25.64
N LYS A 255 5.40 -2.71 26.80
CA LYS A 255 3.94 -2.69 26.87
C LYS A 255 3.44 -1.31 26.42
N PRO A 256 2.49 -1.24 25.48
CA PRO A 256 1.93 0.04 25.06
C PRO A 256 1.31 0.76 26.26
N ALA A 257 1.41 2.09 26.26
CA ALA A 257 0.81 2.91 27.31
C ALA A 257 -0.71 2.67 27.38
N LYS A 258 -1.29 2.78 28.59
CA LYS A 258 -2.74 2.60 28.77
C LYS A 258 -3.58 3.50 27.86
N SER A 259 -3.11 4.73 27.59
CA SER A 259 -3.77 5.66 26.66
C SER A 259 -3.81 5.15 25.23
N VAL A 260 -2.73 4.49 24.78
CA VAL A 260 -2.64 3.88 23.43
C VAL A 260 -3.63 2.73 23.32
N ILE A 261 -3.66 1.85 24.32
CA ILE A 261 -4.61 0.72 24.35
C ILE A 261 -6.04 1.23 24.32
N LEU A 262 -6.39 2.20 25.18
CA LEU A 262 -7.72 2.80 25.21
C LEU A 262 -8.11 3.40 23.84
N ALA A 263 -7.20 4.14 23.21
CA ALA A 263 -7.46 4.76 21.91
C ALA A 263 -7.69 3.72 20.80
N TRP A 264 -6.95 2.60 20.81
CA TRP A 264 -7.19 1.48 19.89
C TRP A 264 -8.51 0.77 20.17
N THR A 265 -8.83 0.51 21.44
CA THR A 265 -10.09 -0.13 21.84
C THR A 265 -11.29 0.72 21.41
N LEU A 266 -11.26 2.03 21.65
CA LEU A 266 -12.32 2.94 21.22
C LEU A 266 -12.48 2.95 19.70
N LEU A 267 -11.37 3.03 18.96
CA LEU A 267 -11.37 2.96 17.50
C LEU A 267 -12.00 1.66 17.01
N THR A 268 -11.62 0.51 17.57
CA THR A 268 -12.20 -0.80 17.21
C THR A 268 -13.70 -0.87 17.51
N ILE A 269 -14.13 -0.39 18.68
CA ILE A 269 -15.56 -0.34 19.05
C ILE A 269 -16.34 0.48 18.03
N ILE A 270 -15.83 1.65 17.64
CA ILE A 270 -16.51 2.50 16.65
C ILE A 270 -16.51 1.89 15.27
N MET A 271 -15.41 1.28 14.83
CA MET A 271 -15.38 0.58 13.54
C MET A 271 -16.38 -0.58 13.49
N ILE A 272 -16.48 -1.38 14.56
CA ILE A 272 -17.49 -2.44 14.67
C ILE A 272 -18.89 -1.83 14.71
N GLY A 273 -19.10 -0.76 15.48
CA GLY A 273 -20.38 -0.07 15.57
C GLY A 273 -20.85 0.49 14.23
N LEU A 274 -19.96 1.14 13.48
CA LEU A 274 -20.24 1.62 12.12
C LEU A 274 -20.55 0.46 11.17
N TYR A 275 -19.76 -0.62 11.22
CA TYR A 275 -20.02 -1.80 10.41
C TYR A 275 -21.41 -2.39 10.69
N LEU A 276 -21.77 -2.58 11.97
CA LEU A 276 -23.07 -3.09 12.36
C LEU A 276 -24.20 -2.13 11.98
N PHE A 277 -24.00 -0.82 12.14
CA PHE A 277 -24.97 0.20 11.76
C PHE A 277 -25.27 0.20 10.26
N PHE A 278 -24.26 0.07 9.40
CA PHE A 278 -24.44 0.04 7.95
C PHE A 278 -24.78 -1.34 7.39
N ASN A 279 -24.54 -2.43 8.12
CA ASN A 279 -24.78 -3.81 7.67
C ASN A 279 -26.07 -4.44 8.24
N GLY A 280 -26.67 -3.82 9.27
CA GLY A 280 -27.91 -4.28 9.88
C GLY A 280 -29.13 -3.74 9.16
N HIS A 281 -29.65 -4.49 8.17
CA HIS A 281 -30.92 -4.26 7.45
C HIS A 281 -31.08 -2.91 6.74
#